data_AF-A0A832R623-F1
#
_entry.id   AF-A0A832R623-F1
#
_cell.length_a   1.000
_cell.length_b   1.000
_cell.length_c   1.000
_cell.angle_alpha   90.00
_cell.angle_beta   90.00
_cell.angle_gamma   90.00
#
_symmetry.space_group_name_H-M   'P 1'
#
loop_
_entity.id
_entity.type
_entity.pdbx_description
1 polymer ?
#
loop_
_entity_poly.entity_id
_entity_poly.type
_entity_poly.pdbx_seq_one_letter_code
_entity_poly.pdbx_strand_id
1 'polypeptide(L)'
;MLRDFFAHIFITFILIFVASPLTRLGQRWMKLPYRVSLALVYLCFVLMLAGFVRYVTPSVIGEASLFLNNFSELQHKLLERKNDFSERYPGMVRPLHGYMRSVLDESALVGIDEQLVMLRQQIGLSDLERVQYDPDDAELDAEAGTKLRRYYDREAELLTTALVSHASGKVREQLPGMLDYLYTGTATVLLALLFSFLILYDSVRLGGQIKNLEASRLRDFYHEVAQPVIRFAYVVGRAIQAQAMIAVINTLLTFIGLLVMGLPSIALLS
;
A
#
# COMPACT_ATOMS: atom_id res chain seq x y z
N MET A 1 -10.43 -9.86 18.56
CA MET A 1 -11.29 -11.05 18.75
C MET A 1 -12.54 -10.97 17.87
N LEU A 2 -13.57 -10.16 18.17
CA LEU A 2 -14.79 -10.08 17.32
C LEU A 2 -14.53 -9.53 15.91
N ARG A 3 -13.69 -8.49 15.78
CA ARG A 3 -13.31 -7.91 14.48
C ARG A 3 -12.60 -8.92 13.57
N ASP A 4 -11.66 -9.66 14.13
CA ASP A 4 -10.84 -10.62 13.38
C ASP A 4 -11.71 -11.80 12.93
N PHE A 5 -12.64 -12.26 13.77
CA PHE A 5 -13.64 -13.27 13.41
C PHE A 5 -14.61 -12.79 12.32
N PHE A 6 -15.13 -11.57 12.43
CA PHE A 6 -16.02 -10.99 11.42
C PHE A 6 -15.34 -10.85 10.06
N ALA A 7 -14.07 -10.43 10.04
CA ALA A 7 -13.27 -10.36 8.82
C ALA A 7 -13.13 -11.72 8.12
N HIS A 8 -12.86 -12.80 8.87
CA HIS A 8 -12.77 -14.15 8.32
C HIS A 8 -14.11 -14.63 7.75
N ILE A 9 -15.22 -14.42 8.47
CA ILE A 9 -16.56 -14.77 7.97
C ILE A 9 -16.88 -14.00 6.69
N PHE A 10 -16.60 -12.71 6.67
CA PHE A 10 -16.90 -11.84 5.55
C PHE A 10 -16.13 -12.26 4.29
N ILE A 11 -14.82 -12.52 4.42
CA ILE A 11 -13.99 -13.01 3.31
C ILE A 11 -14.47 -14.39 2.85
N THR A 12 -14.82 -15.28 3.78
CA THR A 12 -15.36 -16.61 3.45
C THR A 12 -16.65 -16.50 2.65
N PHE A 13 -17.56 -15.61 3.05
CA PHE A 13 -18.83 -15.37 2.36
C PHE A 13 -18.62 -14.76 0.96
N ILE A 14 -17.72 -13.79 0.83
CA ILE A 14 -17.33 -13.23 -0.48
C ILE A 14 -16.77 -14.33 -1.38
N LEU A 15 -15.87 -15.18 -0.87
CA LEU A 15 -15.29 -16.27 -1.65
C LEU A 15 -16.35 -17.28 -2.11
N ILE A 16 -17.32 -17.64 -1.26
CA ILE A 16 -18.44 -18.51 -1.64
C ILE A 16 -19.25 -17.84 -2.77
N PHE A 17 -19.52 -16.55 -2.63
CA PHE A 17 -20.30 -15.80 -3.60
C PHE A 17 -19.60 -15.69 -4.95
N VAL A 18 -18.29 -15.44 -4.98
CA VAL A 18 -17.47 -15.37 -6.21
C VAL A 18 -17.25 -16.76 -6.83
N ALA A 19 -17.06 -17.80 -6.02
CA ALA A 19 -16.87 -19.17 -6.51
C ALA A 19 -18.15 -19.73 -7.15
N SER A 20 -19.33 -19.35 -6.68
CA SER A 20 -20.64 -19.86 -7.17
C SER A 20 -20.95 -19.58 -8.66
N PRO A 21 -20.69 -18.40 -9.24
CA PRO A 21 -20.80 -18.19 -10.68
C PRO A 21 -19.61 -18.81 -11.45
N LEU A 22 -18.39 -18.79 -10.89
CA LEU A 22 -17.21 -19.39 -11.54
C LEU A 22 -17.35 -20.89 -11.75
N THR A 23 -17.87 -21.61 -10.75
CA THR A 23 -18.13 -23.06 -10.85
C THR A 23 -19.20 -23.40 -11.88
N ARG A 24 -20.22 -22.55 -12.05
CA ARG A 24 -21.23 -22.69 -13.11
C ARG A 24 -20.65 -22.39 -14.49
N LEU A 25 -19.76 -21.41 -14.60
CA LEU A 25 -19.01 -21.12 -15.83
C LEU A 25 -18.14 -22.33 -16.23
N GLY A 26 -17.39 -22.88 -15.27
CA GLY A 26 -16.58 -24.08 -15.43
C GLY A 26 -17.40 -25.32 -15.80
N GLN A 27 -18.59 -25.50 -15.21
CA GLN A 27 -19.51 -26.57 -15.60
C GLN A 27 -20.02 -26.43 -17.04
N ARG A 28 -20.34 -25.20 -17.46
CA ARG A 28 -20.84 -24.93 -18.81
C ARG A 28 -19.77 -25.14 -19.88
N TRP A 29 -18.51 -24.84 -19.54
CA TRP A 29 -17.37 -25.03 -20.46
C TRP A 29 -16.84 -26.46 -20.47
N MET A 30 -16.72 -27.14 -19.31
CA MET A 30 -16.05 -28.45 -19.22
C MET A 30 -17.00 -29.65 -18.99
N LYS A 31 -18.32 -29.45 -18.82
CA LYS A 31 -19.31 -30.54 -18.55
C LYS A 31 -18.93 -31.47 -17.38
N LEU A 32 -18.19 -30.96 -16.41
CA LEU A 32 -17.69 -31.75 -15.27
C LEU A 32 -18.75 -31.86 -14.15
N PRO A 33 -18.75 -32.95 -13.36
CA PRO A 33 -19.60 -33.06 -12.18
C PRO A 33 -19.30 -31.93 -11.18
N TYR A 34 -20.32 -31.44 -10.47
CA TYR A 34 -20.24 -30.27 -9.60
C TYR A 34 -19.04 -30.27 -8.64
N ARG A 35 -18.74 -31.42 -8.03
CA ARG A 35 -17.62 -31.58 -7.10
C ARG A 35 -16.25 -31.32 -7.75
N VAL A 36 -16.09 -31.73 -9.01
CA VAL A 36 -14.82 -31.55 -9.75
C VAL A 36 -14.70 -30.11 -10.26
N SER A 37 -15.79 -29.51 -10.75
CA SER A 37 -15.79 -28.09 -11.12
C SER A 37 -15.46 -27.19 -9.91
N LEU A 38 -16.06 -27.48 -8.76
CA LEU A 38 -15.75 -26.82 -7.49
C LEU A 38 -14.27 -26.94 -7.14
N ALA A 39 -13.73 -28.16 -7.09
CA ALA A 39 -12.32 -28.39 -6.77
C ALA A 39 -11.38 -27.65 -7.74
N LEU A 40 -11.68 -27.65 -9.05
CA LEU A 40 -10.87 -26.99 -10.06
C LEU A 40 -10.85 -25.47 -9.90
N VAL A 41 -12.00 -24.85 -9.57
CA VAL A 41 -12.07 -23.41 -9.32
C VAL A 41 -11.24 -23.02 -8.09
N TYR A 42 -11.35 -23.77 -6.99
CA TYR A 42 -10.56 -23.50 -5.79
C TYR A 42 -9.06 -23.78 -5.99
N LEU A 43 -8.71 -24.79 -6.79
CA LEU A 43 -7.32 -25.02 -7.22
C LEU A 43 -6.78 -23.80 -7.96
N CYS A 44 -7.55 -23.22 -8.89
CA CYS A 44 -7.17 -22.01 -9.60
C CYS A 44 -6.93 -20.82 -8.65
N PHE A 45 -7.81 -20.61 -7.66
CA PHE A 45 -7.61 -19.58 -6.64
C PHE A 45 -6.33 -19.82 -5.80
N VAL A 46 -6.05 -21.06 -5.41
CA VAL A 46 -4.81 -21.41 -4.68
C VAL A 46 -3.59 -21.15 -5.53
N LEU A 47 -3.61 -21.53 -6.82
CA LEU A 47 -2.51 -21.27 -7.74
C LEU A 47 -2.29 -19.76 -7.95
N MET A 48 -3.37 -18.99 -8.09
CA MET A 48 -3.30 -17.54 -8.18
C MET A 48 -2.69 -16.93 -6.92
N LEU A 49 -3.11 -17.37 -5.73
CA LEU A 49 -2.57 -16.90 -4.46
C LEU A 49 -1.10 -17.29 -4.28
N ALA A 50 -0.74 -18.53 -4.60
CA ALA A 50 0.65 -19.00 -4.56
C ALA A 50 1.54 -18.25 -5.55
N GLY A 51 1.03 -17.96 -6.76
CA GLY A 51 1.70 -17.13 -7.76
C GLY A 51 1.93 -15.71 -7.23
N PHE A 52 0.92 -15.10 -6.62
CA PHE A 52 1.04 -13.79 -5.98
C PHE A 52 2.14 -13.78 -4.92
N VAL A 53 2.12 -14.72 -3.97
CA VAL A 53 3.14 -14.80 -2.89
C VAL A 53 4.53 -15.01 -3.48
N ARG A 54 4.67 -15.92 -4.44
CA ARG A 54 5.96 -16.24 -5.07
C ARG A 54 6.50 -15.09 -5.90
N TYR A 55 5.67 -14.24 -6.48
CA TYR A 55 6.11 -13.11 -7.30
C TYR A 55 6.33 -11.85 -6.46
N VAL A 56 5.34 -11.47 -5.64
CA VAL A 56 5.33 -10.20 -4.91
C VAL A 56 6.36 -10.21 -3.78
N THR A 57 6.45 -11.29 -3.00
CA THR A 57 7.37 -11.33 -1.84
C THR A 57 8.83 -11.10 -2.25
N PRO A 58 9.41 -11.84 -3.21
CA PRO A 58 10.79 -11.58 -3.60
C PRO A 58 10.98 -10.27 -4.36
N SER A 59 9.98 -9.79 -5.12
CA SER A 59 10.06 -8.49 -5.79
C SER A 59 10.17 -7.35 -4.77
N VAL A 60 9.30 -7.33 -3.76
CA VAL A 60 9.27 -6.31 -2.71
C VAL A 60 10.58 -6.31 -1.91
N ILE A 61 11.08 -7.49 -1.53
CA ILE A 61 12.36 -7.59 -0.81
C ILE A 61 13.52 -7.14 -1.70
N GLY A 62 13.53 -7.59 -2.96
CA GLY A 62 14.57 -7.25 -3.93
C GLY A 62 14.64 -5.74 -4.16
N GLU A 63 13.53 -5.13 -4.53
CA GLU A 63 13.41 -3.68 -4.75
C GLU A 63 13.77 -2.87 -3.51
N ALA A 64 13.30 -3.28 -2.32
CA ALA A 64 13.62 -2.57 -1.10
C ALA A 64 15.10 -2.69 -0.72
N SER A 65 15.70 -3.88 -0.87
CA SER A 65 17.14 -4.07 -0.64
C SER A 65 17.99 -3.30 -1.65
N LEU A 66 17.55 -3.21 -2.91
CA LEU A 66 18.20 -2.41 -3.96
C LEU A 66 18.12 -0.91 -3.63
N PHE A 67 16.97 -0.43 -3.17
CA PHE A 67 16.82 0.95 -2.69
C PHE A 67 17.75 1.24 -1.51
N LEU A 68 17.83 0.33 -0.54
CA LEU A 68 18.70 0.46 0.63
C LEU A 68 20.20 0.40 0.28
N ASN A 69 20.59 -0.40 -0.71
CA ASN A 69 21.98 -0.53 -1.16
C ASN A 69 22.41 0.66 -2.03
N ASN A 70 21.54 1.14 -2.91
CA ASN A 70 21.79 2.29 -3.78
C ASN A 70 21.57 3.64 -3.07
N PHE A 71 21.39 3.60 -1.76
CA PHE A 71 21.03 4.75 -0.95
C PHE A 71 22.10 5.85 -0.97
N SER A 72 23.37 5.44 -0.90
CA SER A 72 24.50 6.37 -1.02
C SER A 72 24.49 7.07 -2.38
N GLU A 73 24.13 6.38 -3.46
CA GLU A 73 24.05 6.97 -4.79
C GLU A 73 22.84 7.92 -4.91
N LEU A 74 21.70 7.55 -4.31
CA LEU A 74 20.53 8.43 -4.21
C LEU A 74 20.84 9.70 -3.43
N GLN A 75 21.60 9.59 -2.33
CA GLN A 75 22.05 10.74 -1.56
C GLN A 75 22.89 11.69 -2.42
N HIS A 76 23.87 11.16 -3.17
CA HIS A 76 24.70 12.00 -4.05
C HIS A 76 23.89 12.66 -5.15
N LYS A 77 22.97 11.94 -5.81
CA LYS A 77 22.07 12.52 -6.83
C LYS A 77 21.13 13.58 -6.25
N LEU A 78 20.65 13.39 -5.02
CA LEU A 78 19.81 14.39 -4.34
C LEU A 78 20.62 15.62 -3.96
N LEU A 79 21.85 15.46 -3.47
CA LEU A 79 22.75 16.58 -3.16
C LEU A 79 23.14 17.37 -4.40
N GLU A 80 23.42 16.68 -5.52
CA GLU A 80 23.72 17.33 -6.79
C GLU A 80 22.49 18.09 -7.32
N ARG A 81 21.31 17.48 -7.25
CA ARG A 81 20.06 18.11 -7.68
C ARG A 81 19.57 19.21 -6.75
N LYS A 82 19.96 19.18 -5.47
CA LYS A 82 19.73 20.26 -4.50
C LYS A 82 20.38 21.56 -4.99
N ASN A 83 21.57 21.50 -5.56
CA ASN A 83 22.27 22.70 -6.03
C ASN A 83 21.50 23.40 -7.17
N ASP A 84 21.03 22.63 -8.17
CA ASP A 84 20.19 23.14 -9.26
C ASP A 84 18.84 23.68 -8.76
N PHE A 85 18.22 23.00 -7.79
CA PHE A 85 16.98 23.46 -7.18
C PHE A 85 17.15 24.75 -6.38
N SER A 86 18.25 24.88 -5.64
CA SER A 86 18.56 26.07 -4.83
C SER A 86 18.81 27.30 -5.70
N GLU A 87 19.41 27.13 -6.88
CA GLU A 87 19.62 28.21 -7.85
C GLU A 87 18.32 28.64 -8.52
N ARG A 88 17.43 27.69 -8.82
CA ARG A 88 16.19 27.97 -9.55
C ARG A 88 15.06 28.52 -8.67
N TYR A 89 15.05 28.18 -7.39
CA TYR A 89 14.00 28.58 -6.43
C TYR A 89 14.57 29.03 -5.08
N PRO A 90 15.29 30.16 -5.02
CA PRO A 90 15.93 30.66 -3.79
C PRO A 90 14.93 30.90 -2.64
N GLY A 91 13.68 31.25 -2.94
CA GLY A 91 12.64 31.48 -1.94
C GLY A 91 12.10 30.20 -1.27
N MET A 92 12.29 29.01 -1.84
CA MET A 92 11.78 27.75 -1.27
C MET A 92 12.74 27.09 -0.29
N VAL A 93 13.99 27.56 -0.19
CA VAL A 93 15.03 26.95 0.66
C VAL A 93 14.68 27.07 2.16
N ARG A 94 14.16 28.21 2.60
CA ARG A 94 13.80 28.44 4.02
C ARG A 94 12.65 27.52 4.49
N PRO A 95 11.50 27.42 3.80
CA PRO A 95 10.46 26.46 4.14
C PRO A 95 10.95 25.01 4.12
N LEU A 96 11.82 24.66 3.16
CA LEU A 96 12.39 23.32 3.04
C LEU A 96 13.23 22.96 4.27
N HIS A 97 14.13 23.84 4.71
CA HIS A 97 14.92 23.63 5.92
C HIS A 97 14.05 23.42 7.16
N GLY A 98 13.01 24.25 7.33
CA GLY A 98 12.07 24.10 8.44
C GLY A 98 11.35 22.74 8.43
N TYR A 99 10.98 22.26 7.25
CA TYR A 99 10.39 20.93 7.09
C TYR A 99 11.39 19.80 7.34
N MET A 100 12.62 19.90 6.82
CA MET A 100 13.66 18.89 7.06
C MET A 100 13.96 18.78 8.55
N ARG A 101 14.03 19.92 9.25
CA ARG A 101 14.25 19.98 10.69
C ARG A 101 13.08 19.43 11.51
N SER A 102 11.83 19.53 11.03
CA SER A 102 10.66 18.99 11.74
C SER A 102 10.47 17.48 11.56
N VAL A 103 11.02 16.90 10.48
CA VAL A 103 10.96 15.45 10.22
C VAL A 103 12.10 14.69 10.91
N LEU A 104 13.20 15.38 11.21
CA LEU A 104 14.36 14.81 11.90
C LEU A 104 14.13 14.66 13.40
N ASP A 105 14.68 13.59 13.98
CA ASP A 105 14.68 13.38 15.43
C ASP A 105 15.58 14.40 16.14
N GLU A 106 15.22 14.74 17.38
CA GLU A 106 15.93 15.74 18.20
C GLU A 106 17.42 15.41 18.37
N SER A 107 17.78 14.13 18.48
CA SER A 107 19.17 13.67 18.57
C SER A 107 19.98 13.93 17.29
N ALA A 108 19.36 13.78 16.12
CA ALA A 108 20.01 14.09 14.84
C ALA A 108 20.24 15.60 14.70
N LEU A 109 19.27 16.42 15.16
CA LEU A 109 19.39 17.88 15.14
C LEU A 109 20.49 18.40 16.05
N VAL A 110 20.64 17.84 17.26
CA VAL A 110 21.72 18.20 18.19
C VAL A 110 23.09 17.95 17.55
N GLY A 111 23.28 16.80 16.90
CA GLY A 111 24.54 16.49 16.21
C GLY A 111 24.84 17.39 15.02
N ILE A 112 23.81 17.89 14.33
CA ILE A 112 23.96 18.87 13.23
C ILE A 112 24.33 20.23 13.80
N ASP A 113 23.61 20.69 14.83
CA ASP A 113 23.85 21.99 15.46
C ASP A 113 25.27 22.06 16.06
N GLU A 114 25.77 20.99 16.68
CA GLU A 114 27.16 20.91 17.17
C GLU A 114 28.18 21.13 16.04
N GLN A 115 28.00 20.47 14.89
CA GLN A 115 28.87 20.65 13.72
C GLN A 115 28.78 22.07 13.14
N LEU A 116 27.58 22.66 13.13
CA LEU A 116 27.39 24.05 12.69
C LEU A 116 28.01 25.05 13.65
N VAL A 117 27.99 24.80 14.97
CA VAL A 117 28.68 25.63 15.97
C VAL A 117 30.20 25.57 15.78
N MET A 118 30.76 24.38 15.55
CA MET A 118 32.20 24.24 15.25
C MET A 118 32.58 24.98 13.96
N LEU A 119 31.79 24.83 12.89
CA LEU A 119 32.03 25.54 11.64
C LEU A 119 31.96 27.06 11.84
N ARG A 120 30.96 27.54 12.58
CA ARG A 120 30.77 28.96 12.92
C ARG A 120 31.99 29.54 13.62
N GLN A 121 32.57 28.82 14.58
CA GLN A 121 33.80 29.22 15.24
C GLN A 121 34.98 29.23 14.26
N GLN A 122 35.10 28.23 13.40
CA GLN A 122 36.18 28.13 12.42
C GLN A 122 36.18 29.26 11.38
N ILE A 123 34.99 29.70 10.95
CA ILE A 123 34.85 30.77 9.95
C ILE A 123 34.75 32.18 10.58
N GLY A 124 34.82 32.29 11.92
CA GLY A 124 34.77 33.58 12.62
C GLY A 124 33.41 34.29 12.53
N LEU A 125 32.31 33.53 12.49
CA LEU A 125 30.96 34.06 12.24
C LEU A 125 30.25 34.62 13.49
N SER A 126 30.87 34.59 14.66
CA SER A 126 30.24 34.90 15.96
C SER A 126 29.60 36.29 16.04
N ASP A 127 30.06 37.25 15.22
CA ASP A 127 29.57 38.63 15.22
C ASP A 127 28.50 38.91 14.14
N LEU A 128 28.27 37.99 13.19
CA LEU A 128 27.48 38.21 11.97
C LEU A 128 26.01 37.79 12.08
N GLU A 129 25.57 37.20 13.19
CA GLU A 129 24.20 36.69 13.40
C GLU A 129 23.09 37.77 13.37
N ARG A 130 23.46 39.05 13.42
CA ARG A 130 22.50 40.16 13.21
C ARG A 130 22.20 40.44 11.74
N VAL A 131 23.02 39.92 10.81
CA VAL A 131 22.84 40.18 9.39
C VAL A 131 21.96 39.08 8.80
N GLN A 132 20.66 39.36 8.81
CA GLN A 132 19.70 38.58 8.06
C GLN A 132 20.10 38.63 6.58
N TYR A 133 20.28 37.47 5.96
CA TYR A 133 20.56 37.40 4.52
C TYR A 133 19.36 37.95 3.75
N ASP A 134 19.43 39.23 3.39
CA ASP A 134 18.62 39.87 2.38
C ASP A 134 19.44 39.88 1.07
N PRO A 135 19.02 39.14 0.02
CA PRO A 135 19.75 39.08 -1.24
C PRO A 135 19.88 40.45 -1.95
N ASP A 136 19.15 41.48 -1.50
CA ASP A 136 19.17 42.84 -2.06
C ASP A 136 20.00 43.87 -1.24
N ASP A 137 20.57 43.49 -0.08
CA ASP A 137 21.41 44.40 0.72
C ASP A 137 22.85 44.48 0.16
N ALA A 138 23.11 45.54 -0.59
CA ALA A 138 24.36 45.79 -1.32
C ALA A 138 25.59 46.19 -0.46
N GLU A 139 25.46 46.19 0.88
CA GLU A 139 26.54 46.58 1.82
C GLU A 139 27.09 45.41 2.66
N LEU A 140 26.87 44.17 2.24
CA LEU A 140 27.61 43.04 2.77
C LEU A 140 29.04 43.07 2.21
N ASP A 141 30.02 43.31 3.08
CA ASP A 141 31.44 43.09 2.77
C ASP A 141 31.59 41.71 2.10
N ALA A 142 32.29 41.66 0.96
CA ALA A 142 32.35 40.45 0.12
C ALA A 142 32.86 39.23 0.91
N GLU A 143 33.65 39.47 1.96
CA GLU A 143 34.12 38.46 2.90
C GLU A 143 33.01 37.94 3.84
N ALA A 144 32.10 38.80 4.31
CA ALA A 144 31.00 38.41 5.18
C ALA A 144 29.94 37.58 4.43
N GLY A 145 29.59 38.00 3.20
CA GLY A 145 28.63 37.28 2.36
C GLY A 145 29.10 35.87 1.97
N THR A 146 30.41 35.70 1.71
CA THR A 146 30.99 34.39 1.37
C THR A 146 31.03 33.43 2.57
N LYS A 147 31.34 33.93 3.77
CA LYS A 147 31.29 33.12 5.00
C LYS A 147 29.86 32.67 5.34
N LEU A 148 28.88 33.56 5.20
CA LEU A 148 27.47 33.27 5.46
C LEU A 148 26.92 32.21 4.49
N ARG A 149 27.27 32.31 3.20
CA ARG A 149 26.88 31.32 2.18
C ARG A 149 27.42 29.92 2.50
N ARG A 150 28.70 29.82 2.90
CA ARG A 150 29.30 28.54 3.35
C ARG A 150 28.57 27.91 4.54
N TYR A 151 28.10 28.73 5.49
CA TYR A 151 27.36 28.23 6.64
C TYR A 151 26.03 27.59 6.21
N TYR A 152 25.22 28.31 5.43
CA TYR A 152 23.92 27.81 4.96
C TYR A 152 24.04 26.61 4.01
N ASP A 153 25.06 26.60 3.14
CA ASP A 153 25.33 25.46 2.26
C ASP A 153 25.65 24.19 3.07
N ARG A 154 26.46 24.34 4.13
CA ARG A 154 26.82 23.22 5.01
C ARG A 154 25.63 22.74 5.84
N GLU A 155 24.83 23.64 6.39
CA GLU A 155 23.58 23.28 7.08
C GLU A 155 22.66 22.45 6.18
N ALA A 156 22.44 22.91 4.94
CA ALA A 156 21.62 22.19 3.98
C ALA A 156 22.15 20.78 3.68
N GLU A 157 23.47 20.62 3.54
CA GLU A 157 24.12 19.33 3.31
C GLU A 157 23.94 18.36 4.48
N LEU A 158 24.13 18.86 5.71
CA LEU A 158 23.97 18.08 6.94
C LEU A 158 22.52 17.63 7.15
N LEU A 159 21.56 18.55 6.97
CA LEU A 159 20.13 18.24 7.04
C LEU A 159 19.73 17.21 5.97
N THR A 160 20.24 17.35 4.75
CA THR A 160 19.92 16.43 3.64
C THR A 160 20.44 15.03 3.96
N THR A 161 21.70 14.94 4.38
CA THR A 161 22.33 13.67 4.75
C THR A 161 21.62 13.00 5.93
N ALA A 162 21.27 13.78 6.95
CA ALA A 162 20.56 13.27 8.10
C ALA A 162 19.17 12.76 7.73
N LEU A 163 18.39 13.51 6.93
CA LEU A 163 17.03 13.13 6.56
C LEU A 163 17.02 11.84 5.74
N VAL A 164 17.95 11.75 4.81
CA VAL A 164 18.20 10.57 3.98
C VAL A 164 18.55 9.41 4.91
N SER A 165 19.56 9.54 5.77
CA SER A 165 19.90 8.48 6.74
C SER A 165 18.72 8.04 7.63
N HIS A 166 17.90 8.97 8.11
CA HIS A 166 16.71 8.68 8.91
C HIS A 166 15.64 7.93 8.12
N ALA A 167 15.37 8.34 6.87
CA ALA A 167 14.41 7.67 6.00
C ALA A 167 14.82 6.22 5.70
N SER A 168 16.10 5.98 5.38
CA SER A 168 16.61 4.62 5.15
C SER A 168 16.53 3.74 6.40
N GLY A 169 16.87 4.29 7.57
CA GLY A 169 16.76 3.59 8.86
C GLY A 169 15.32 3.15 9.12
N LYS A 170 14.36 4.05 8.93
CA LYS A 170 12.94 3.78 9.13
C LYS A 170 12.39 2.73 8.16
N VAL A 171 12.80 2.78 6.89
CA VAL A 171 12.44 1.75 5.90
C VAL A 171 12.99 0.39 6.31
N ARG A 172 14.26 0.32 6.74
CA ARG A 172 14.90 -0.93 7.17
C ARG A 172 14.23 -1.53 8.41
N GLU A 173 13.78 -0.71 9.33
CA GLU A 173 13.07 -1.13 10.53
C GLU A 173 11.64 -1.62 10.24
N GLN A 174 10.92 -0.94 9.33
CA GLN A 174 9.55 -1.32 8.98
C GLN A 174 9.45 -2.47 7.98
N LEU A 175 10.49 -2.70 7.18
CA LEU A 175 10.55 -3.78 6.19
C LEU A 175 10.12 -5.16 6.74
N PRO A 176 10.70 -5.67 7.85
CA PRO A 176 10.29 -6.97 8.38
C PRO A 176 8.81 -6.98 8.82
N GLY A 177 8.29 -5.87 9.36
CA GLY A 177 6.88 -5.75 9.75
C GLY A 177 5.94 -5.81 8.55
N MET A 178 6.28 -5.13 7.44
CA MET A 178 5.50 -5.20 6.20
C MET A 178 5.44 -6.62 5.63
N LEU A 179 6.57 -7.35 5.69
CA LEU A 179 6.62 -8.75 5.29
C LEU A 179 5.71 -9.62 6.16
N ASP A 180 5.72 -9.41 7.47
CA ASP A 180 4.85 -10.15 8.40
C ASP A 180 3.36 -9.91 8.12
N TYR A 181 2.96 -8.67 7.81
CA TYR A 181 1.59 -8.37 7.39
C TYR A 181 1.23 -9.05 6.06
N LEU A 182 2.16 -9.12 5.10
CA LEU A 182 1.96 -9.82 3.83
C LEU A 182 1.72 -11.33 4.05
N TYR A 183 2.55 -11.97 4.89
CA TYR A 183 2.40 -13.39 5.22
C TYR A 183 1.12 -13.66 6.00
N THR A 184 0.81 -12.85 7.01
CA THR A 184 -0.40 -12.99 7.82
C THR A 184 -1.66 -12.76 7.00
N GLY A 185 -1.68 -11.75 6.13
CA GLY A 185 -2.79 -11.49 5.21
C GLY A 185 -3.00 -12.63 4.23
N THR A 186 -1.91 -13.14 3.64
CA THR A 186 -1.95 -14.33 2.77
C THR A 186 -2.51 -15.55 3.50
N ALA A 187 -2.02 -15.84 4.72
CA ALA A 187 -2.48 -16.95 5.52
C ALA A 187 -3.97 -16.82 5.88
N THR A 188 -4.43 -15.61 6.18
CA THR A 188 -5.84 -15.30 6.44
C THR A 188 -6.70 -15.59 5.21
N VAL A 189 -6.27 -15.15 4.03
CA VAL A 189 -6.97 -15.41 2.76
C VAL A 189 -6.98 -16.90 2.45
N LEU A 190 -5.86 -17.61 2.65
CA LEU A 190 -5.76 -19.05 2.45
C LEU A 190 -6.70 -19.82 3.40
N LEU A 191 -6.76 -19.42 4.68
CA LEU A 191 -7.65 -20.02 5.66
C LEU A 191 -9.13 -19.78 5.32
N ALA A 192 -9.47 -18.55 4.91
CA ALA A 192 -10.82 -18.22 4.45
C ALA A 192 -11.20 -19.00 3.18
N LEU A 193 -10.25 -19.18 2.26
CA LEU A 193 -10.42 -20.00 1.05
C LEU A 193 -10.64 -21.47 1.40
N LEU A 194 -9.90 -22.01 2.36
CA LEU A 194 -10.10 -23.37 2.86
C LEU A 194 -11.48 -23.54 3.50
N PHE A 195 -11.90 -22.63 4.39
CA PHE A 195 -13.24 -22.69 4.97
C PHE A 195 -14.34 -22.54 3.93
N SER A 196 -14.16 -21.62 2.98
CA SER A 196 -15.08 -21.41 1.87
C SER A 196 -15.25 -22.68 1.03
N PHE A 197 -14.14 -23.36 0.72
CA PHE A 197 -14.14 -24.64 0.03
C PHE A 197 -14.85 -25.73 0.83
N LEU A 198 -14.52 -25.90 2.12
CA LEU A 198 -15.12 -26.93 2.97
C LEU A 198 -16.64 -26.74 3.12
N ILE A 199 -17.08 -25.51 3.38
CA ILE A 199 -18.50 -25.17 3.49
C ILE A 199 -19.22 -25.50 2.19
N LEU A 200 -18.66 -25.08 1.04
CA LEU A 200 -19.32 -25.27 -0.24
C LEU A 200 -19.28 -26.74 -0.69
N TYR A 201 -18.22 -27.48 -0.37
CA TYR A 201 -18.14 -28.93 -0.60
C TYR A 201 -19.18 -29.70 0.22
N ASP A 202 -19.33 -29.37 1.52
CA ASP A 202 -20.31 -30.03 2.40
C ASP A 202 -21.75 -29.57 2.12
N SER A 203 -21.94 -28.37 1.57
CA SER A 203 -23.28 -27.85 1.20
C SER A 203 -24.06 -28.78 0.28
N VAL A 204 -23.38 -29.54 -0.59
CA VAL A 204 -24.01 -30.54 -1.47
C VAL A 204 -24.62 -31.69 -0.66
N ARG A 205 -23.95 -32.10 0.42
CA ARG A 205 -24.41 -33.16 1.31
C ARG A 205 -25.48 -32.62 2.28
N LEU A 206 -25.21 -31.47 2.90
CA LEU A 206 -26.10 -30.79 3.83
C LEU A 206 -27.42 -30.41 3.16
N GLY A 207 -27.40 -29.93 1.91
CA GLY A 207 -28.62 -29.61 1.17
C GLY A 207 -29.54 -30.82 0.98
N GLY A 208 -28.97 -32.00 0.74
CA GLY A 208 -29.74 -33.26 0.68
C GLY A 208 -30.34 -33.64 2.03
N GLN A 209 -29.60 -33.47 3.12
CA GLN A 209 -30.06 -33.77 4.47
C GLN A 209 -31.11 -32.77 4.97
N ILE A 210 -30.92 -31.47 4.71
CA ILE A 210 -31.88 -30.40 5.04
C ILE A 210 -33.18 -30.56 4.26
N LYS A 211 -33.11 -30.97 2.99
CA LYS A 211 -34.31 -31.27 2.19
C LYS A 211 -35.11 -32.46 2.75
N ASN A 212 -34.43 -33.42 3.35
CA ASN A 212 -35.10 -34.53 4.04
C ASN A 212 -35.75 -34.08 5.38
N LEU A 213 -35.28 -32.98 6.00
CA LEU A 213 -35.90 -32.42 7.20
C LEU A 213 -37.24 -31.73 6.91
N GLU A 214 -37.45 -31.24 5.69
CA GLU A 214 -38.75 -30.74 5.21
C GLU A 214 -39.83 -31.84 5.26
N ALA A 215 -39.44 -33.10 5.04
CA ALA A 215 -40.31 -34.26 5.16
C ALA A 215 -40.43 -34.82 6.59
N SER A 216 -39.79 -34.17 7.57
CA SER A 216 -39.72 -34.63 8.97
C SER A 216 -40.62 -33.81 9.90
N ARG A 217 -40.65 -34.19 11.19
CA ARG A 217 -41.35 -33.45 12.26
C ARG A 217 -40.83 -32.02 12.49
N LEU A 218 -39.69 -31.65 11.89
CA LEU A 218 -39.11 -30.29 11.98
C LEU A 218 -39.49 -29.37 10.81
N ARG A 219 -40.46 -29.76 9.96
CA ARG A 219 -40.91 -28.98 8.81
C ARG A 219 -41.30 -27.54 9.17
N ASP A 220 -42.03 -27.37 10.26
CA ASP A 220 -42.59 -26.07 10.64
C ASP A 220 -41.46 -25.10 11.04
N PHE A 221 -40.46 -25.58 11.79
CA PHE A 221 -39.24 -24.82 12.09
C PHE A 221 -38.41 -24.49 10.83
N TYR A 222 -38.33 -25.44 9.88
CA TYR A 222 -37.66 -25.20 8.61
C TYR A 222 -38.34 -24.07 7.82
N HIS A 223 -39.66 -24.04 7.72
CA HIS A 223 -40.38 -22.98 7.02
C HIS A 223 -40.26 -21.62 7.72
N GLU A 224 -40.25 -21.62 9.04
CA GLU A 224 -40.16 -20.40 9.85
C GLU A 224 -38.77 -19.74 9.76
N VAL A 225 -37.70 -20.54 9.74
CA VAL A 225 -36.31 -20.04 9.68
C VAL A 225 -35.78 -19.87 8.24
N ALA A 226 -36.20 -20.71 7.29
CA ALA A 226 -35.67 -20.66 5.93
C ALA A 226 -36.08 -19.38 5.18
N GLN A 227 -37.30 -18.90 5.37
CA GLN A 227 -37.79 -17.72 4.65
C GLN A 227 -36.97 -16.45 4.94
N PRO A 228 -36.69 -16.08 6.20
CA PRO A 228 -35.81 -14.95 6.50
C PRO A 228 -34.41 -15.10 5.92
N VAL A 229 -33.81 -16.30 6.02
CA VAL A 229 -32.44 -16.56 5.54
C VAL A 229 -32.35 -16.44 4.02
N ILE A 230 -33.30 -17.01 3.28
CA ILE A 230 -33.34 -16.91 1.81
C ILE A 230 -33.57 -15.45 1.39
N ARG A 231 -34.47 -14.73 2.07
CA ARG A 231 -34.75 -13.33 1.76
C ARG A 231 -33.53 -12.44 2.02
N PHE A 232 -32.82 -12.67 3.13
CA PHE A 232 -31.55 -12.00 3.42
C PHE A 232 -30.50 -12.30 2.34
N ALA A 233 -30.29 -13.57 2.00
CA ALA A 233 -29.33 -13.97 0.96
C ALA A 233 -29.67 -13.35 -0.41
N TYR A 234 -30.96 -13.28 -0.76
CA TYR A 234 -31.42 -12.62 -1.98
C TYR A 234 -31.10 -11.12 -2.00
N VAL A 235 -31.39 -10.41 -0.91
CA VAL A 235 -31.13 -8.96 -0.80
C VAL A 235 -29.63 -8.67 -0.88
N VAL A 236 -28.80 -9.45 -0.18
CA VAL A 236 -27.33 -9.33 -0.24
C VAL A 236 -26.82 -9.63 -1.65
N GLY A 237 -27.31 -10.69 -2.29
CA GLY A 237 -26.92 -11.04 -3.66
C GLY A 237 -27.27 -9.94 -4.67
N ARG A 238 -28.45 -9.31 -4.53
CA ARG A 238 -28.87 -8.18 -5.36
C ARG A 238 -27.98 -6.95 -5.16
N ALA A 239 -27.56 -6.66 -3.94
CA ALA A 239 -26.66 -5.55 -3.63
C ALA A 239 -25.27 -5.75 -4.29
N ILE A 240 -24.70 -6.95 -4.19
CA ILE A 240 -23.41 -7.26 -4.81
C ILE A 240 -23.51 -7.22 -6.35
N GLN A 241 -24.60 -7.75 -6.94
CA GLN A 241 -24.83 -7.65 -8.38
C GLN A 241 -24.89 -6.19 -8.84
N ALA A 242 -25.59 -5.33 -8.10
CA ALA A 242 -25.65 -3.91 -8.39
C ALA A 242 -24.25 -3.26 -8.30
N GLN A 243 -23.47 -3.56 -7.26
CA GLN A 243 -22.10 -3.06 -7.10
C GLN A 243 -21.18 -3.52 -8.25
N ALA A 244 -21.27 -4.78 -8.66
CA ALA A 244 -20.50 -5.29 -9.79
C ALA A 244 -20.89 -4.60 -11.11
N MET A 245 -22.19 -4.37 -11.33
CA MET A 245 -22.67 -3.63 -12.50
C MET A 245 -22.17 -2.18 -12.49
N ILE A 246 -22.21 -1.51 -11.34
CA ILE A 246 -21.67 -0.16 -11.16
C ILE A 246 -20.15 -0.14 -11.43
N ALA A 247 -19.41 -1.12 -10.90
CA ALA A 247 -17.98 -1.22 -11.13
C ALA A 247 -17.65 -1.38 -12.63
N VAL A 248 -18.36 -2.24 -13.36
CA VAL A 248 -18.18 -2.42 -14.81
C VAL A 248 -18.50 -1.15 -15.57
N ILE A 249 -19.60 -0.46 -15.24
CA ILE A 249 -19.96 0.82 -15.86
C ILE A 249 -18.87 1.86 -15.61
N ASN A 250 -18.35 1.95 -14.38
CA ASN A 250 -17.28 2.86 -14.04
C ASN A 250 -15.99 2.54 -14.82
N THR A 251 -15.60 1.26 -14.92
CA THR A 251 -14.44 0.84 -15.72
C THR A 251 -14.62 1.18 -17.21
N LEU A 252 -15.81 0.96 -17.78
CA LEU A 252 -16.11 1.31 -19.16
C LEU A 252 -16.06 2.83 -19.39
N LEU A 253 -16.63 3.61 -18.47
CA LEU A 253 -16.64 5.07 -18.57
C LEU A 253 -15.21 5.64 -18.45
N THR A 254 -14.41 5.10 -17.54
CA THR A 254 -12.98 5.42 -17.43
C THR A 254 -12.23 5.05 -18.70
N PHE A 255 -12.45 3.85 -19.24
CA PHE A 255 -11.82 3.40 -20.48
C PHE A 255 -12.18 4.29 -21.67
N ILE A 256 -13.46 4.63 -21.84
CA ILE A 256 -13.92 5.55 -22.89
C ILE A 256 -13.35 6.96 -22.67
N GLY A 257 -13.32 7.46 -21.44
CA GLY A 257 -12.71 8.75 -21.11
C GLY A 257 -11.22 8.82 -21.47
N LEU A 258 -10.49 7.73 -21.23
CA LEU A 258 -9.08 7.61 -21.64
C LEU A 258 -8.93 7.57 -23.17
N LEU A 259 -9.82 6.88 -23.89
CA LEU A 259 -9.84 6.87 -25.35
C LEU A 259 -10.13 8.27 -25.93
N VAL A 260 -11.10 9.00 -25.36
CA VAL A 260 -11.44 10.37 -25.78
C VAL A 260 -10.29 11.34 -25.53
N MET A 261 -9.54 11.16 -24.43
CA MET A 261 -8.34 11.97 -24.13
C MET A 261 -7.09 11.57 -24.93
N GLY A 262 -7.14 10.53 -25.76
CA GLY A 262 -6.02 10.11 -26.60
C GLY A 262 -4.81 9.57 -25.81
N LEU A 263 -4.99 9.18 -24.54
CA LEU A 263 -3.92 8.62 -23.72
C LEU A 263 -3.73 7.14 -24.10
N PRO A 264 -2.53 6.72 -24.57
CA PRO A 264 -2.29 5.33 -24.96
C PRO A 264 -2.38 4.42 -23.73
N SER A 265 -3.42 3.59 -23.70
CA SER A 265 -3.79 2.59 -22.68
C SER A 265 -2.71 1.56 -22.31
N ILE A 266 -1.50 1.63 -22.89
CA ILE A 266 -0.42 0.66 -22.69
C ILE A 266 0.53 1.10 -21.55
N ALA A 267 0.53 2.37 -21.15
CA ALA A 267 1.51 2.90 -20.19
C ALA A 267 1.20 2.67 -18.70
N LEU A 268 0.05 2.06 -18.35
CA LEU A 268 -0.37 1.85 -16.95
C LEU A 268 -0.53 0.37 -16.56
N LEU A 269 -0.17 -0.55 -17.45
CA LEU A 269 -0.17 -2.01 -17.19
C LEU A 269 1.25 -2.61 -17.20
N SER A 270 2.30 -1.78 -17.16
CA SER A 270 3.70 -2.16 -16.91
C SER A 270 4.23 -1.45 -15.67
#